data_AF-C5B4L3-F1
#
_entry.id   AF-C5B4L3-F1
#
_cell.length_a   1.000
_cell.length_b   1.000
_cell.length_c   1.000
_cell.angle_alpha   90.00
_cell.angle_beta   90.00
_cell.angle_gamma   90.00
#
_symmetry.space_group_name_H-M   'P 1'
#
loop_
_entity.id
_entity.type
_entity.pdbx_description
1 polymer ?
#
loop_
_entity_poly.entity_id
_entity_poly.type
_entity_poly.pdbx_seq_one_letter_code
_entity_poly.pdbx_strand_id
1 'polypeptide(L)'
;MIFARTLLLAVAVGGALAAAPCAAAGSRTGRPACDALVVHEPRQLRDSLLELSAPVLGKPPLAWTEDDFDRIYRTADYCDGVRDPSTSSVIRAATWRSNLDPAREAVLSTSATLRDSDAFRKNGRTKAVVLPPCERLLEWSHDPRDFRNNSAAIFGRDVLETPLEDFDLVTGYVKSCAPALFRIAHGRLKLREDETQRRLQSILDVYATVHAAHTERRAGGNRATDMIAYMDGRPVPSTLASRRTQSLVRELDRYAASRQRLPADQIESMNREATAIGAEAKTRIETVWAEAVKERISRDIFSEQP
;
A
#
# COMPACT_ATOMS: atom_id res chain seq x y z
N MET A 1 39.13 -13.90 4.98
CA MET A 1 39.34 -15.15 5.75
C MET A 1 39.66 -14.78 7.18
N ILE A 2 38.80 -15.16 8.12
CA ILE A 2 39.11 -15.70 9.47
C ILE A 2 37.76 -16.21 10.00
N PHE A 3 37.78 -17.46 10.45
CA PHE A 3 36.67 -18.27 10.92
C PHE A 3 36.31 -17.97 12.39
N ALA A 4 35.02 -18.07 12.71
CA ALA A 4 34.45 -18.54 13.99
C ALA A 4 32.92 -18.60 13.78
N ARG A 5 32.28 -19.71 13.42
CA ARG A 5 32.05 -21.01 14.09
C ARG A 5 31.54 -20.92 15.54
N THR A 6 30.21 -21.13 15.63
CA THR A 6 29.45 -21.86 16.67
C THR A 6 29.06 -21.13 17.97
N LEU A 7 27.76 -20.87 18.14
CA LEU A 7 26.94 -21.63 19.11
C LEU A 7 25.44 -21.50 18.77
N LEU A 8 24.81 -22.60 18.37
CA LEU A 8 23.37 -22.78 18.45
C LEU A 8 23.00 -22.91 19.93
N LEU A 9 22.13 -22.04 20.43
CA LEU A 9 21.30 -22.37 21.59
C LEU A 9 19.84 -22.37 21.17
N ALA A 10 19.32 -23.59 21.00
CA ALA A 10 17.90 -23.87 21.05
C ALA A 10 17.43 -23.60 22.49
N VAL A 11 16.63 -22.55 22.69
CA VAL A 11 15.84 -22.41 23.92
C VAL A 11 14.48 -23.01 23.62
N ALA A 12 14.29 -24.23 24.13
CA ALA A 12 13.03 -24.91 24.19
C ALA A 12 12.03 -24.07 25.00
N VAL A 13 10.91 -23.70 24.36
CA VAL A 13 9.74 -23.13 25.03
C VAL A 13 9.01 -24.30 25.70
N GLY A 14 9.50 -24.68 26.89
CA GLY A 14 8.81 -25.57 27.81
C GLY A 14 8.02 -24.73 28.81
N GLY A 15 6.71 -24.99 28.90
CA GLY A 15 5.82 -24.30 29.81
C GLY A 15 6.27 -24.38 31.26
N ALA A 16 6.19 -23.25 31.95
CA ALA A 16 6.16 -23.20 33.41
C ALA A 16 5.37 -21.96 33.81
N LEU A 17 4.12 -22.18 34.21
CA LEU A 17 3.48 -21.41 35.28
C LEU A 17 4.39 -21.55 36.51
N ALA A 18 5.39 -20.67 36.62
CA ALA A 18 6.26 -20.62 37.77
C ALA A 18 5.46 -19.97 38.93
N ALA A 19 5.07 -20.82 39.87
CA ALA A 19 4.52 -20.42 41.15
C ALA A 19 5.47 -19.46 41.87
N ALA A 20 5.02 -18.23 42.12
CA ALA A 20 5.67 -17.30 43.03
C ALA A 20 5.20 -17.59 44.48
N PRO A 21 6.08 -17.49 45.49
CA PRO A 21 5.79 -17.93 46.85
C PRO A 21 4.86 -16.94 47.57
N CYS A 22 3.89 -17.50 48.28
CA CYS A 22 2.97 -16.82 49.17
C CYS A 22 3.72 -16.04 50.26
N ALA A 23 3.45 -14.74 50.36
CA ALA A 23 3.59 -13.96 51.59
C ALA A 23 2.22 -13.34 51.94
N ALA A 24 1.87 -13.46 53.22
CA ALA A 24 0.53 -13.43 53.77
C ALA A 24 -0.19 -12.06 53.73
N ALA A 25 -1.52 -12.09 53.51
CA ALA A 25 -2.51 -11.23 54.19
C ALA A 25 -3.94 -11.55 53.67
N GLY A 26 -4.86 -11.83 54.60
CA GLY A 26 -6.31 -11.59 54.50
C GLY A 26 -7.10 -12.29 53.39
N SER A 27 -7.92 -13.29 53.76
CA SER A 27 -9.09 -13.82 53.03
C SER A 27 -9.09 -13.69 51.50
N ARG A 28 -8.18 -14.39 50.80
CA ARG A 28 -8.33 -14.61 49.34
C ARG A 28 -9.30 -15.75 49.09
N THR A 29 -10.59 -15.47 49.14
CA THR A 29 -11.62 -16.27 48.46
C THR A 29 -11.65 -15.93 46.96
N GLY A 30 -10.48 -15.95 46.31
CA GLY A 30 -10.30 -15.57 44.91
C GLY A 30 -9.78 -16.77 44.12
N ARG A 31 -10.57 -17.25 43.16
CA ARG A 31 -10.10 -18.23 42.17
C ARG A 31 -8.99 -17.55 41.34
N PRO A 32 -7.78 -18.12 41.18
CA PRO A 32 -6.64 -17.45 40.52
C PRO A 32 -6.93 -16.87 39.13
N ALA A 33 -7.91 -17.44 38.41
CA ALA A 33 -8.38 -16.94 37.11
C ALA A 33 -9.12 -15.59 37.21
N CYS A 34 -9.79 -15.31 38.33
CA CYS A 34 -10.49 -14.05 38.56
C CYS A 34 -9.51 -12.93 38.90
N ASP A 35 -8.44 -13.23 39.63
CA ASP A 35 -7.37 -12.27 39.95
C ASP A 35 -6.71 -11.73 38.67
N ALA A 36 -6.60 -12.56 37.62
CA ALA A 36 -6.09 -12.15 36.32
C ALA A 36 -7.02 -11.19 35.55
N LEU A 37 -8.35 -11.27 35.75
CA LEU A 37 -9.28 -10.30 35.17
C LEU A 37 -9.38 -9.02 36.00
N VAL A 38 -9.27 -9.12 37.33
CA VAL A 38 -9.33 -7.97 38.24
C VAL A 38 -8.26 -6.91 37.91
N VAL A 39 -7.07 -7.34 37.48
CA VAL A 39 -5.97 -6.42 37.14
C VAL A 39 -6.13 -5.71 35.79
N HIS A 40 -7.15 -6.05 35.00
CA HIS A 40 -7.37 -5.49 33.67
C HIS A 40 -8.72 -4.80 33.56
N GLU A 41 -8.73 -3.55 33.09
CA GLU A 41 -9.97 -2.85 32.77
C GLU A 41 -10.46 -3.28 31.36
N PRO A 42 -11.72 -3.73 31.18
CA PRO A 42 -12.23 -4.19 29.88
C PRO A 42 -12.11 -3.15 28.77
N ARG A 43 -12.29 -1.87 29.12
CA ARG A 43 -12.18 -0.74 28.19
C ARG A 43 -10.74 -0.55 27.70
N GLN A 44 -9.77 -0.57 28.62
CA GLN A 44 -8.36 -0.43 28.28
C GLN A 44 -7.88 -1.60 27.41
N LEU A 45 -8.34 -2.82 27.69
CA LEU A 45 -8.03 -3.99 26.88
C LEU A 45 -8.62 -3.87 25.47
N ARG A 46 -9.89 -3.46 25.35
CA ARG A 46 -10.54 -3.16 24.07
C ARG A 46 -9.73 -2.13 23.28
N ASP A 47 -9.41 -1.00 23.90
CA ASP A 47 -8.73 0.10 23.22
C ASP A 47 -7.36 -0.36 22.74
N SER A 48 -6.58 -1.05 23.59
CA SER A 48 -5.28 -1.62 23.24
C SER A 48 -5.35 -2.62 22.07
N LEU A 49 -6.41 -3.43 22.00
CA LEU A 49 -6.65 -4.34 20.88
C LEU A 49 -6.96 -3.57 19.59
N LEU A 50 -7.74 -2.49 19.66
CA LEU A 50 -8.10 -1.65 18.52
C LEU A 50 -6.94 -0.75 18.03
N GLU A 51 -5.95 -0.48 18.88
CA GLU A 51 -4.74 0.23 18.49
C GLU A 51 -3.83 -0.60 17.59
N LEU A 52 -3.90 -1.93 17.63
CA LEU A 52 -3.13 -2.83 16.77
C LEU A 52 -1.59 -2.61 16.82
N SER A 53 -1.08 -1.91 17.83
CA SER A 53 0.28 -1.39 17.90
C SER A 53 1.18 -2.17 18.85
N ALA A 54 0.69 -2.46 20.06
CA ALA A 54 1.42 -3.12 21.12
C ALA A 54 0.84 -4.52 21.42
N PRO A 55 1.66 -5.47 21.90
CA PRO A 55 1.15 -6.76 22.36
C PRO A 55 0.16 -6.60 23.51
N VAL A 56 -0.98 -7.28 23.40
CA VAL A 56 -2.01 -7.34 24.43
C VAL A 56 -1.95 -8.72 25.07
N LEU A 57 -1.75 -8.77 26.39
CA LEU A 57 -1.50 -10.02 27.14
C LEU A 57 -0.35 -10.86 26.53
N GLY A 58 0.70 -10.18 26.07
CA GLY A 58 1.89 -10.82 25.46
C GLY A 58 1.71 -11.26 24.01
N LYS A 59 0.54 -11.02 23.39
CA LYS A 59 0.23 -11.44 22.02
C LYS A 59 -0.12 -10.23 21.13
N PRO A 60 0.46 -10.09 19.92
CA PRO A 60 0.09 -9.02 18.99
C PRO A 60 -1.40 -9.08 18.65
N PRO A 61 -2.15 -7.96 18.60
CA PRO A 61 -3.60 -7.97 18.37
C PRO A 61 -4.02 -8.77 17.13
N LEU A 62 -3.35 -8.60 15.99
CA LEU A 62 -3.65 -9.32 14.73
C LEU A 62 -3.31 -10.83 14.77
N ALA A 63 -2.67 -11.31 15.84
CA ALA A 63 -2.47 -12.74 16.07
C ALA A 63 -3.59 -13.35 16.93
N TRP A 64 -4.47 -12.54 17.52
CA TRP A 64 -5.58 -13.03 18.33
C TRP A 64 -6.56 -13.83 17.47
N THR A 65 -7.07 -14.89 18.07
CA THR A 65 -7.99 -15.86 17.49
C THR A 65 -9.30 -15.83 18.27
N GLU A 66 -10.33 -16.44 17.69
CA GLU A 66 -11.62 -16.67 18.35
C GLU A 66 -11.46 -17.26 19.76
N ASP A 67 -10.60 -18.28 19.89
CA ASP A 67 -10.31 -18.97 21.15
C ASP A 67 -9.76 -18.04 22.24
N ASP A 68 -9.02 -16.98 21.87
CA ASP A 68 -8.47 -16.04 22.84
C ASP A 68 -9.58 -15.20 23.47
N PHE A 69 -10.52 -14.70 22.65
CA PHE A 69 -11.69 -13.97 23.13
C PHE A 69 -12.61 -14.88 23.95
N ASP A 70 -12.87 -16.09 23.48
CA ASP A 70 -13.69 -17.08 24.18
C ASP A 70 -13.12 -17.47 25.54
N ARG A 71 -11.79 -17.57 25.68
CA ARG A 71 -11.15 -17.80 26.98
C ARG A 71 -11.43 -16.64 27.94
N ILE A 72 -11.36 -15.39 27.48
CA ILE A 72 -11.68 -14.23 28.31
C ILE A 72 -13.16 -14.24 28.69
N TYR A 73 -14.07 -14.52 27.75
CA TYR A 73 -15.50 -14.58 28.02
C TYR A 73 -15.86 -15.67 29.02
N ARG A 74 -15.37 -16.90 28.85
CA ARG A 74 -15.59 -17.98 29.82
C ARG A 74 -15.04 -17.63 31.20
N THR A 75 -13.89 -16.97 31.26
CA THR A 75 -13.31 -16.53 32.54
C THR A 75 -14.15 -15.43 33.17
N ALA A 76 -14.66 -14.48 32.38
CA ALA A 76 -15.52 -13.40 32.87
C ALA A 76 -16.87 -13.93 33.37
N ASP A 77 -17.48 -14.89 32.67
CA ASP A 77 -18.70 -15.57 33.12
C ASP A 77 -18.47 -16.34 34.43
N TYR A 78 -17.32 -17.04 34.54
CA TYR A 78 -16.95 -17.79 35.73
C TYR A 78 -16.67 -16.90 36.95
N CYS A 79 -16.22 -15.67 36.71
CA CYS A 79 -15.88 -14.68 37.73
C CYS A 79 -16.98 -13.62 37.92
N ASP A 80 -18.15 -13.80 37.31
CA ASP A 80 -19.25 -12.84 37.44
C ASP A 80 -19.67 -12.69 38.91
N GLY A 81 -19.84 -11.44 39.35
CA GLY A 81 -20.16 -11.12 40.74
C GLY A 81 -18.96 -11.10 41.70
N VAL A 82 -17.77 -11.51 41.27
CA VAL A 82 -16.55 -11.38 42.09
C VAL A 82 -16.18 -9.91 42.21
N ARG A 83 -15.98 -9.45 43.46
CA ARG A 83 -15.58 -8.07 43.75
C ARG A 83 -14.06 -7.96 43.75
N ASP A 84 -13.55 -6.96 43.05
CA ASP A 84 -12.16 -6.51 43.15
C ASP A 84 -11.93 -5.90 44.55
N PRO A 85 -11.05 -6.51 45.37
CA PRO A 85 -10.75 -6.01 46.70
C PRO A 85 -10.04 -4.64 46.71
N SER A 86 -9.45 -4.22 45.59
CA SER A 86 -8.68 -2.95 45.47
C SER A 86 -9.51 -1.76 45.01
N THR A 87 -10.53 -1.96 44.16
CA THR A 87 -11.34 -0.87 43.57
C THR A 87 -12.81 -0.91 43.98
N SER A 88 -13.25 -1.91 44.74
CA SER A 88 -14.67 -2.20 45.02
C SER A 88 -15.52 -2.45 43.77
N SER A 89 -14.91 -2.51 42.58
CA SER A 89 -15.58 -2.84 41.34
C SER A 89 -15.99 -4.32 41.36
N VAL A 90 -17.09 -4.64 40.69
CA VAL A 90 -17.57 -6.03 40.56
C VAL A 90 -17.33 -6.45 39.12
N ILE A 91 -16.69 -7.60 38.95
CA ILE A 91 -16.59 -8.24 37.63
C ILE A 91 -18.01 -8.53 37.16
N ARG A 92 -18.37 -7.93 36.02
CA ARG A 92 -19.62 -8.19 35.32
C ARG A 92 -19.30 -8.78 33.96
N ALA A 93 -19.70 -10.02 33.73
CA ALA A 93 -19.49 -10.72 32.47
C ALA A 93 -20.07 -9.93 31.28
N ALA A 94 -21.25 -9.34 31.45
CA ALA A 94 -21.88 -8.47 30.45
C ALA A 94 -21.03 -7.23 30.09
N THR A 95 -20.29 -6.67 31.05
CA THR A 95 -19.39 -5.53 30.80
C THR A 95 -18.16 -5.96 30.00
N TRP A 96 -17.59 -7.13 30.32
CA TRP A 96 -16.47 -7.69 29.55
C TRP A 96 -16.88 -7.97 28.09
N ARG A 97 -18.00 -8.65 27.88
CA ARG A 97 -18.55 -8.94 26.54
C ARG A 97 -18.83 -7.67 25.74
N SER A 98 -19.61 -6.74 26.29
CA SER A 98 -19.97 -5.51 25.57
C SER A 98 -18.78 -4.60 25.21
N ASN A 99 -17.69 -4.64 25.98
CA ASN A 99 -16.47 -3.89 25.62
C ASN A 99 -15.62 -4.65 24.59
N LEU A 100 -15.49 -5.97 24.69
CA LEU A 100 -14.59 -6.71 23.81
C LEU A 100 -15.24 -7.16 22.50
N ASP A 101 -16.56 -7.30 22.40
CA ASP A 101 -17.24 -7.72 21.16
C ASP A 101 -16.88 -6.83 19.94
N PRO A 102 -16.86 -5.49 20.05
CA PRO A 102 -16.41 -4.64 18.94
C PRO A 102 -14.93 -4.84 18.58
N ALA A 103 -14.06 -5.05 19.58
CA ALA A 103 -12.64 -5.32 19.34
C ALA A 103 -12.44 -6.70 18.71
N ARG A 104 -13.19 -7.71 19.15
CA ARG A 104 -13.21 -9.06 18.57
C ARG A 104 -13.57 -9.01 17.09
N GLU A 105 -14.71 -8.40 16.76
CA GLU A 105 -15.13 -8.27 15.37
C GLU A 105 -14.06 -7.56 14.54
N ALA A 106 -13.53 -6.45 15.04
CA ALA A 106 -12.54 -5.66 14.33
C ALA A 106 -11.23 -6.40 14.08
N VAL A 107 -10.66 -7.00 15.13
CA VAL A 107 -9.38 -7.71 15.07
C VAL A 107 -9.49 -8.95 14.19
N LEU A 108 -10.54 -9.75 14.36
CA LEU A 108 -10.72 -10.98 13.60
C LEU A 108 -11.02 -10.70 12.12
N SER A 109 -11.85 -9.69 11.82
CA SER A 109 -12.12 -9.26 10.44
C SER A 109 -10.83 -8.77 9.77
N THR A 110 -10.05 -7.91 10.44
CA THR A 110 -8.76 -7.41 9.90
C THR A 110 -7.80 -8.57 9.64
N SER A 111 -7.68 -9.49 10.59
CA SER A 111 -6.79 -10.64 10.47
C SER A 111 -7.23 -11.60 9.35
N ALA A 112 -8.53 -11.78 9.16
CA ALA A 112 -9.08 -12.56 8.04
C ALA A 112 -8.74 -11.91 6.69
N THR A 113 -9.01 -10.62 6.52
CA THR A 113 -8.65 -9.88 5.31
C THR A 113 -7.15 -9.97 5.01
N LEU A 114 -6.28 -9.79 6.02
CA LEU A 114 -4.84 -9.93 5.82
C LEU A 114 -4.44 -11.34 5.37
N ARG A 115 -5.06 -12.40 5.91
CA ARG A 115 -4.82 -13.78 5.48
C ARG A 115 -5.26 -14.01 4.04
N ASP A 116 -6.44 -13.51 3.66
CA ASP A 116 -6.97 -13.64 2.30
C ASP A 116 -6.09 -12.89 1.29
N SER A 117 -5.69 -11.66 1.63
CA SER A 117 -4.71 -10.89 0.85
C SER A 117 -3.36 -11.60 0.77
N ASP A 118 -2.88 -12.22 1.85
CA ASP A 118 -1.63 -13.00 1.82
C ASP A 118 -1.75 -14.24 0.92
N ALA A 119 -2.92 -14.88 0.88
CA ALA A 119 -3.18 -15.97 -0.05
C ALA A 119 -3.19 -15.46 -1.50
N PHE A 120 -3.87 -14.34 -1.78
CA PHE A 120 -3.84 -13.66 -3.08
C PHE A 120 -2.40 -13.37 -3.50
N ARG A 121 -1.61 -12.77 -2.59
CA ARG A 121 -0.20 -12.42 -2.80
C ARG A 121 0.68 -13.63 -3.12
N LYS A 122 0.41 -14.79 -2.52
CA LYS A 122 1.17 -16.03 -2.77
C LYS A 122 0.79 -16.67 -4.10
N ASN A 123 -0.49 -16.61 -4.47
CA ASN A 123 -1.01 -17.24 -5.69
C ASN A 123 -0.79 -16.39 -6.94
N GLY A 124 -0.85 -15.06 -6.82
CA GLY A 124 -0.71 -14.12 -7.93
C GLY A 124 0.71 -13.59 -8.13
N ARG A 125 1.75 -14.43 -8.00
CA ARG A 125 3.14 -13.97 -8.21
C ARG A 125 3.52 -14.04 -9.68
N THR A 126 4.05 -12.95 -10.24
CA THR A 126 4.66 -12.94 -11.57
C THR A 126 6.17 -12.77 -11.46
N LYS A 127 6.89 -13.00 -12.55
CA LYS A 127 8.34 -12.71 -12.60
C LYS A 127 8.62 -11.19 -12.63
N ALA A 128 7.63 -10.38 -13.02
CA ALA A 128 7.81 -8.96 -13.26
C ALA A 128 7.41 -8.10 -12.05
N VAL A 129 6.37 -8.48 -11.31
CA VAL A 129 5.84 -7.70 -10.18
C VAL A 129 5.87 -8.52 -8.89
N VAL A 130 6.33 -7.88 -7.82
CA VAL A 130 6.34 -8.42 -6.46
C VAL A 130 5.21 -7.76 -5.67
N LEU A 131 4.22 -8.55 -5.24
CA LEU A 131 3.19 -8.06 -4.33
C LEU A 131 3.76 -8.01 -2.89
N PRO A 132 3.86 -6.83 -2.24
CA PRO A 132 4.41 -6.70 -0.89
C PRO A 132 3.38 -7.13 0.17
N PRO A 133 3.73 -7.27 1.46
CA PRO A 133 2.74 -7.30 2.54
C PRO A 133 1.85 -6.04 2.51
N CYS A 134 0.56 -6.17 2.84
CA CYS A 134 -0.41 -5.07 2.73
C CYS A 134 0.08 -3.77 3.41
N GLU A 135 0.67 -3.86 4.61
CA GLU A 135 1.11 -2.67 5.37
C GLU A 135 2.07 -1.78 4.58
N ARG A 136 2.90 -2.36 3.69
CA ARG A 136 3.83 -1.58 2.85
C ARG A 136 3.13 -0.72 1.81
N LEU A 137 1.86 -0.98 1.48
CA LEU A 137 1.08 -0.10 0.60
C LEU A 137 0.87 1.29 1.25
N LEU A 138 0.91 1.37 2.58
CA LEU A 138 0.87 2.65 3.29
C LEU A 138 2.17 3.45 3.11
N GLU A 139 3.26 2.86 2.63
CA GLU A 139 4.50 3.56 2.28
C GLU A 139 4.42 4.23 0.90
N TRP A 140 3.32 4.06 0.15
CA TRP A 140 3.16 4.64 -1.19
C TRP A 140 3.30 6.16 -1.16
N SER A 141 4.11 6.65 -2.09
CA SER A 141 4.29 8.08 -2.35
C SER A 141 4.21 8.33 -3.85
N HIS A 142 3.46 9.36 -4.23
CA HIS A 142 3.33 9.81 -5.59
C HIS A 142 3.28 11.34 -5.64
N ASP A 143 4.13 11.93 -6.49
CA ASP A 143 4.03 13.32 -6.89
C ASP A 143 3.35 13.38 -8.27
N PRO A 144 2.11 13.90 -8.36
CA PRO A 144 1.40 14.01 -9.63
C PRO A 144 1.99 15.03 -10.60
N ARG A 145 2.76 16.03 -10.13
CA ARG A 145 3.39 17.03 -11.01
C ARG A 145 4.56 16.42 -11.77
N ASP A 146 5.42 15.71 -11.06
CA ASP A 146 6.60 15.08 -11.67
C ASP A 146 6.34 13.67 -12.17
N PHE A 147 5.13 13.15 -11.94
CA PHE A 147 4.76 11.74 -12.11
C PHE A 147 5.72 10.76 -11.41
N ARG A 148 6.45 11.25 -10.41
CA ARG A 148 7.38 10.45 -9.60
C ARG A 148 6.59 9.63 -8.62
N ASN A 149 6.98 8.37 -8.46
CA ASN A 149 6.36 7.47 -7.49
C ASN A 149 7.39 6.43 -7.04
N ASN A 150 7.09 5.72 -5.95
CA ASN A 150 7.95 4.68 -5.40
C ASN A 150 7.48 3.26 -5.74
N SER A 151 6.80 3.07 -6.88
CA SER A 151 6.34 1.75 -7.34
C SER A 151 7.46 0.71 -7.38
N ALA A 152 8.64 1.07 -7.87
CA ALA A 152 9.79 0.17 -7.88
C ALA A 152 10.18 -0.35 -6.49
N ALA A 153 10.07 0.48 -5.45
CA ALA A 153 10.40 0.09 -4.08
C ALA A 153 9.31 -0.78 -3.42
N ILE A 154 8.04 -0.56 -3.79
CA ILE A 154 6.88 -1.25 -3.20
C ILE A 154 6.59 -2.56 -3.95
N PHE A 155 6.55 -2.50 -5.28
CA PHE A 155 6.15 -3.58 -6.17
C PHE A 155 7.32 -4.26 -6.89
N GLY A 156 8.56 -3.82 -6.64
CA GLY A 156 9.77 -4.36 -7.28
C GLY A 156 9.97 -3.94 -8.74
N ARG A 157 9.07 -3.13 -9.30
CA ARG A 157 9.11 -2.64 -10.68
C ARG A 157 8.43 -1.29 -10.81
N ASP A 158 8.94 -0.46 -11.71
CA ASP A 158 8.31 0.83 -12.01
C ASP A 158 6.97 0.62 -12.73
N VAL A 159 5.97 1.45 -12.39
CA VAL A 159 4.65 1.39 -13.01
C VAL A 159 4.70 1.59 -14.53
N LEU A 160 5.59 2.44 -15.05
CA LEU A 160 5.78 2.64 -16.49
C LEU A 160 6.33 1.41 -17.21
N GLU A 161 6.97 0.50 -16.47
CA GLU A 161 7.59 -0.73 -17.00
C GLU A 161 6.79 -1.99 -16.64
N THR A 162 5.63 -1.84 -16.01
CA THR A 162 4.77 -2.95 -15.62
C THR A 162 4.14 -3.59 -16.88
N PRO A 163 4.19 -4.93 -17.03
CA PRO A 163 3.50 -5.61 -18.13
C PRO A 163 1.99 -5.40 -18.08
N LEU A 164 1.34 -5.35 -19.25
CA LEU A 164 -0.10 -5.10 -19.36
C LEU A 164 -0.93 -6.13 -18.57
N GLU A 165 -0.51 -7.39 -18.60
CA GLU A 165 -1.14 -8.50 -17.88
C GLU A 165 -1.08 -8.38 -16.35
N ASP A 166 -0.17 -7.57 -15.80
CA ASP A 166 0.08 -7.48 -14.35
C ASP A 166 -0.66 -6.30 -13.68
N PHE A 167 -1.31 -5.40 -14.45
CA PHE A 167 -2.03 -4.26 -13.88
C PHE A 167 -3.25 -4.69 -13.06
N ASP A 168 -4.04 -5.64 -13.56
CA ASP A 168 -5.23 -6.15 -12.85
C ASP A 168 -4.83 -6.89 -11.56
N LEU A 169 -3.68 -7.55 -11.59
CA LEU A 169 -3.11 -8.20 -10.41
C LEU A 169 -2.78 -7.17 -9.32
N VAL A 170 -2.07 -6.09 -9.66
CA VAL A 170 -1.71 -5.05 -8.67
C VAL A 170 -2.95 -4.35 -8.14
N THR A 171 -3.85 -3.91 -9.02
CA THR A 171 -5.06 -3.19 -8.59
C THR A 171 -6.01 -4.09 -7.79
N GLY A 172 -6.15 -5.36 -8.17
CA GLY A 172 -6.87 -6.37 -7.39
C GLY A 172 -6.26 -6.60 -6.02
N TYR A 173 -4.92 -6.67 -5.94
CA TYR A 173 -4.22 -6.82 -4.66
C TYR A 173 -4.45 -5.64 -3.71
N VAL A 174 -4.31 -4.41 -4.21
CA VAL A 174 -4.55 -3.18 -3.42
C VAL A 174 -5.98 -3.14 -2.89
N LYS A 175 -6.97 -3.48 -3.73
CA LYS A 175 -8.38 -3.56 -3.32
C LYS A 175 -8.60 -4.63 -2.24
N SER A 176 -7.93 -5.78 -2.35
CA SER A 176 -8.03 -6.84 -1.32
C SER A 176 -7.51 -6.37 0.04
N CYS A 177 -6.43 -5.59 0.07
CA CYS A 177 -5.82 -5.09 1.29
C CYS A 177 -6.59 -3.93 1.94
N ALA A 178 -7.34 -3.16 1.15
CA ALA A 178 -7.90 -1.88 1.59
C ALA A 178 -8.70 -1.94 2.91
N PRO A 179 -9.63 -2.92 3.12
CA PRO A 179 -10.41 -2.96 4.37
C PRO A 179 -9.55 -3.12 5.63
N ALA A 180 -8.49 -3.93 5.56
CA ALA A 180 -7.56 -4.10 6.68
C ALA A 180 -6.69 -2.86 6.89
N LEU A 181 -6.25 -2.22 5.79
CA LEU A 181 -5.38 -1.07 5.85
C LEU A 181 -6.04 0.16 6.47
N PHE A 182 -7.34 0.39 6.25
CA PHE A 182 -8.06 1.46 6.96
C PHE A 182 -7.98 1.30 8.48
N ARG A 183 -8.18 0.07 8.98
CA ARG A 183 -8.13 -0.23 10.41
C ARG A 183 -6.70 -0.12 10.97
N ILE A 184 -5.70 -0.63 10.24
CA ILE A 184 -4.29 -0.54 10.64
C ILE A 184 -3.81 0.91 10.63
N ALA A 185 -4.11 1.67 9.58
CA ALA A 185 -3.70 3.07 9.44
C ALA A 185 -4.30 3.92 10.56
N HIS A 186 -5.58 3.76 10.87
CA HIS A 186 -6.24 4.48 11.96
C HIS A 186 -5.76 4.01 13.35
N GLY A 187 -5.75 2.70 13.61
CA GLY A 187 -5.41 2.15 14.92
C GLY A 187 -3.95 2.36 15.31
N ARG A 188 -3.04 1.98 14.41
CA ARG A 188 -1.59 1.90 14.66
C ARG A 188 -0.83 3.14 14.26
N LEU A 189 -1.15 3.71 13.10
CA LEU A 189 -0.43 4.88 12.57
C LEU A 189 -1.12 6.21 12.87
N LYS A 190 -2.33 6.16 13.46
CA LYS A 190 -3.17 7.33 13.74
C LYS A 190 -3.41 8.22 12.50
N LEU A 191 -3.39 7.61 11.31
CA LEU A 191 -3.71 8.30 10.07
C LEU A 191 -5.21 8.53 9.99
N ARG A 192 -5.58 9.67 9.40
CA ARG A 192 -6.97 9.95 9.10
C ARG A 192 -7.47 9.05 7.98
N GLU A 193 -8.76 8.75 8.00
CA GLU A 193 -9.40 7.92 6.98
C GLU A 193 -9.24 8.51 5.58
N ASP A 194 -9.39 9.84 5.44
CA ASP A 194 -9.24 10.52 4.16
C ASP A 194 -7.81 10.48 3.62
N GLU A 195 -6.79 10.49 4.50
CA GLU A 195 -5.41 10.34 4.08
C GLU A 195 -5.13 8.92 3.58
N THR A 196 -5.62 7.91 4.31
CA THR A 196 -5.48 6.50 3.93
C THR A 196 -6.19 6.23 2.60
N GLN A 197 -7.40 6.75 2.44
CA GLN A 197 -8.17 6.65 1.19
C GLN A 197 -7.42 7.31 0.04
N ARG A 198 -6.95 8.56 0.18
CA ARG A 198 -6.18 9.26 -0.86
C ARG A 198 -4.94 8.46 -1.27
N ARG A 199 -4.23 7.87 -0.31
CA ARG A 199 -3.01 7.11 -0.59
C ARG A 199 -3.31 5.84 -1.38
N LEU A 200 -4.30 5.05 -0.96
CA LEU A 200 -4.69 3.82 -1.67
C LEU A 200 -5.28 4.14 -3.05
N GLN A 201 -6.11 5.17 -3.15
CA GLN A 201 -6.70 5.61 -4.41
C GLN A 201 -5.63 6.09 -5.38
N SER A 202 -4.60 6.82 -4.90
CA SER A 202 -3.48 7.24 -5.74
C SER A 202 -2.76 6.05 -6.40
N ILE A 203 -2.62 4.92 -5.72
CA ILE A 203 -2.04 3.70 -6.34
C ILE A 203 -2.93 3.25 -7.50
N LEU A 204 -4.24 3.12 -7.25
CA LEU A 204 -5.21 2.67 -8.25
C LEU A 204 -5.26 3.60 -9.45
N ASP A 205 -5.28 4.92 -9.22
CA ASP A 205 -5.36 5.92 -10.28
C ASP A 205 -4.10 5.93 -11.16
N VAL A 206 -2.91 5.84 -10.55
CA VAL A 206 -1.64 5.78 -11.29
C VAL A 206 -1.59 4.52 -12.15
N TYR A 207 -1.91 3.35 -11.57
CA TYR A 207 -1.93 2.09 -12.32
C TYR A 207 -2.99 2.10 -13.43
N ALA A 208 -4.19 2.62 -13.18
CA ALA A 208 -5.24 2.72 -14.21
C ALA A 208 -4.82 3.65 -15.36
N THR A 209 -4.23 4.80 -15.04
CA THR A 209 -3.78 5.79 -16.03
C THR A 209 -2.68 5.22 -16.93
N VAL A 210 -1.68 4.54 -16.33
CA VAL A 210 -0.59 3.92 -17.09
C VAL A 210 -1.07 2.70 -17.87
N HIS A 211 -1.99 1.90 -17.31
CA HIS A 211 -2.61 0.78 -18.03
C HIS A 211 -3.31 1.26 -19.30
N ALA A 212 -4.17 2.28 -19.20
CA ALA A 212 -4.86 2.86 -20.34
C ALA A 212 -3.85 3.36 -21.39
N ALA A 213 -2.80 4.06 -20.95
CA ALA A 213 -1.77 4.59 -21.82
C ALA A 213 -1.02 3.50 -22.60
N HIS A 214 -0.66 2.39 -21.95
CA HIS A 214 0.01 1.26 -22.59
C HIS A 214 -0.94 0.48 -23.52
N THR A 215 -2.20 0.32 -23.14
CA THR A 215 -3.22 -0.35 -23.97
C THR A 215 -3.46 0.42 -25.25
N GLU A 216 -3.63 1.74 -25.17
CA GLU A 216 -3.76 2.61 -26.35
C GLU A 216 -2.52 2.53 -27.25
N ARG A 217 -1.32 2.57 -26.65
CA ARG A 217 -0.06 2.44 -27.40
C ARG A 217 0.03 1.10 -28.12
N ARG A 218 -0.36 0.00 -27.47
CA ARG A 218 -0.36 -1.34 -28.08
C ARG A 218 -1.38 -1.43 -29.22
N ALA A 219 -2.55 -0.83 -29.06
CA ALA A 219 -3.60 -0.83 -30.08
C ALA A 219 -3.23 0.01 -31.32
N GLY A 220 -2.55 1.15 -31.13
CA GLY A 220 -2.11 2.02 -32.22
C GLY A 220 -1.00 1.42 -33.09
N GLY A 221 -0.24 0.46 -32.56
CA GLY A 221 0.97 -0.07 -33.17
C GLY A 221 2.12 0.95 -33.12
N ASN A 222 3.32 0.52 -32.76
CA ASN A 222 4.51 1.40 -32.80
C ASN A 222 5.19 1.24 -34.15
N ARG A 223 5.32 2.32 -34.92
CA ARG A 223 6.21 2.38 -36.09
C ARG A 223 7.60 2.77 -35.62
N ALA A 224 8.63 2.33 -36.36
CA ALA A 224 10.02 2.70 -36.06
C ALA A 224 10.27 4.22 -36.13
N THR A 225 9.41 4.97 -36.82
CA THR A 225 9.48 6.42 -36.99
C THR A 225 8.82 7.21 -35.86
N ASP A 226 8.01 6.55 -35.03
CA ASP A 226 7.22 7.22 -34.00
C ASP A 226 8.13 7.83 -32.94
N MET A 227 7.77 9.03 -32.50
CA MET A 227 8.53 9.75 -31.50
C MET A 227 8.44 9.06 -30.13
N ILE A 228 9.56 9.06 -29.40
CA ILE A 228 9.64 8.54 -28.04
C ILE A 228 10.23 9.63 -27.16
N ALA A 229 9.46 10.08 -26.17
CA ALA A 229 9.96 10.91 -25.09
C ALA A 229 10.47 10.05 -23.93
N TYR A 230 11.50 10.54 -23.23
CA TYR A 230 12.09 9.86 -22.09
C TYR A 230 12.01 10.71 -20.83
N MET A 231 11.71 10.06 -19.71
CA MET A 231 11.76 10.67 -18.38
C MET A 231 12.61 9.79 -17.47
N ASP A 232 13.73 10.34 -17.00
CA ASP A 232 14.73 9.60 -16.22
C ASP A 232 15.18 8.30 -16.92
N GLY A 233 15.45 8.39 -18.23
CA GLY A 233 15.91 7.26 -19.05
C GLY A 233 14.83 6.26 -19.48
N ARG A 234 13.56 6.50 -19.17
CA ARG A 234 12.46 5.55 -19.43
C ARG A 234 11.46 6.11 -20.44
N PRO A 235 10.95 5.30 -21.37
CA PRO A 235 9.99 5.76 -22.35
C PRO A 235 8.67 6.11 -21.68
N VAL A 236 8.17 7.32 -21.94
CA VAL A 236 6.87 7.78 -21.45
C VAL A 236 5.86 7.70 -22.59
N PRO A 237 4.71 7.03 -22.45
CA PRO A 237 3.66 7.07 -23.46
C PRO A 237 3.11 8.49 -23.68
N SER A 238 2.87 8.90 -24.93
CA SER A 238 2.28 10.21 -25.27
C SER A 238 0.85 10.35 -24.77
N THR A 239 0.17 9.22 -24.62
CA THR A 239 -1.20 9.10 -24.09
C THR A 239 -1.31 9.55 -22.63
N LEU A 240 -0.19 9.68 -21.91
CA LEU A 240 -0.14 10.31 -20.58
C LEU A 240 -0.10 11.85 -20.61
N ALA A 241 0.21 12.46 -21.77
CA ALA A 241 0.18 13.91 -21.94
C ALA A 241 -1.24 14.39 -22.27
N SER A 242 -1.47 15.72 -22.24
CA SER A 242 -2.74 16.31 -22.63
C SER A 242 -3.08 16.05 -24.09
N ARG A 243 -4.37 16.19 -24.43
CA ARG A 243 -4.85 16.05 -25.82
C ARG A 243 -4.15 17.00 -26.79
N ARG A 244 -3.77 18.19 -26.33
CA ARG A 244 -3.02 19.20 -27.11
C ARG A 244 -1.67 18.62 -27.54
N THR A 245 -0.91 18.11 -26.58
CA THR A 245 0.39 17.46 -26.82
C THR A 245 0.26 16.20 -27.64
N GLN A 246 -0.73 15.34 -27.35
CA GLN A 246 -1.01 14.15 -28.16
C GLN A 246 -1.36 14.49 -29.62
N SER A 247 -2.04 15.61 -29.88
CA SER A 247 -2.37 16.04 -31.25
C SER A 247 -1.11 16.43 -32.01
N LEU A 248 -0.24 17.23 -31.38
CA LEU A 248 1.02 17.68 -31.95
C LEU A 248 1.96 16.49 -32.27
N VAL A 249 2.10 15.56 -31.32
CA VAL A 249 2.88 14.32 -31.50
C VAL A 249 2.35 13.50 -32.68
N ARG A 250 1.03 13.28 -32.74
CA ARG A 250 0.39 12.53 -33.84
C ARG A 250 0.55 13.20 -35.19
N GLU A 251 0.64 14.51 -35.25
CA GLU A 251 0.89 15.23 -36.49
C GLU A 251 2.33 15.01 -36.97
N LEU A 252 3.31 15.15 -36.08
CA LEU A 252 4.71 14.86 -36.38
C LEU A 252 4.93 13.41 -36.81
N ASP A 253 4.33 12.45 -36.10
CA ASP A 253 4.43 11.03 -36.44
C ASP A 253 3.83 10.73 -37.83
N ARG A 254 2.75 11.44 -38.22
CA ARG A 254 2.16 11.33 -39.56
C ARG A 254 3.12 11.83 -40.66
N TYR A 255 3.80 12.95 -40.43
CA TYR A 255 4.82 13.47 -41.36
C TYR A 255 6.04 12.55 -41.44
N ALA A 256 6.52 12.05 -40.30
CA ALA A 256 7.63 11.11 -40.26
C ALA A 256 7.30 9.81 -41.02
N ALA A 257 6.07 9.30 -40.87
CA ALA A 257 5.60 8.12 -41.60
C ALA A 257 5.46 8.35 -43.10
N SER A 258 5.11 9.56 -43.55
CA SER A 258 5.00 9.89 -44.98
C SER A 258 6.35 10.14 -45.65
N ARG A 259 7.45 10.19 -44.88
CA ARG A 259 8.81 10.54 -45.34
C ARG A 259 8.88 11.91 -46.06
N GLN A 260 7.93 12.79 -45.80
CA GLN A 260 7.93 14.14 -46.34
C GLN A 260 8.69 15.08 -45.41
N ARG A 261 9.38 16.08 -45.98
CA ARG A 261 9.92 17.17 -45.18
C ARG A 261 8.77 18.01 -44.63
N LEU A 262 8.89 18.44 -43.38
CA LEU A 262 7.97 19.40 -42.80
C LEU A 262 8.09 20.74 -43.54
N PRO A 263 6.99 21.31 -44.05
CA PRO A 263 6.99 22.66 -44.60
C PRO A 263 7.46 23.70 -43.57
N ALA A 264 8.10 24.78 -44.03
CA ALA A 264 8.69 25.79 -43.12
C ALA A 264 7.64 26.47 -42.21
N ASP A 265 6.44 26.72 -42.73
CA ASP A 265 5.29 27.23 -41.98
C ASP A 265 4.81 26.24 -40.90
N GLN A 266 4.84 24.94 -41.20
CA GLN A 266 4.49 23.90 -40.25
C GLN A 266 5.55 23.75 -39.16
N ILE A 267 6.84 23.81 -39.52
CA ILE A 267 7.96 23.84 -38.57
C ILE A 267 7.78 24.99 -37.56
N GLU A 268 7.51 26.20 -38.05
CA GLU A 268 7.33 27.37 -37.19
C GLU A 268 6.08 27.23 -36.31
N SER A 269 4.96 26.78 -36.88
CA SER A 269 3.71 26.54 -36.16
C SER A 269 3.90 25.51 -35.03
N MET A 270 4.44 24.34 -35.34
CA MET A 270 4.67 23.26 -34.39
C MET A 270 5.68 23.62 -33.31
N ASN A 271 6.75 24.35 -33.65
CA ASN A 271 7.75 24.79 -32.66
C ASN A 271 7.19 25.85 -31.72
N ARG A 272 6.34 26.77 -32.22
CA ARG A 272 5.61 27.72 -31.37
C ARG A 272 4.65 26.98 -30.42
N GLU A 273 3.90 26.02 -30.95
CA GLU A 273 2.97 25.23 -30.15
C GLU A 273 3.70 24.42 -29.07
N ALA A 274 4.79 23.74 -29.41
CA ALA A 274 5.62 23.03 -28.43
C ALA A 274 6.22 23.97 -27.37
N THR A 275 6.61 25.19 -27.76
CA THR A 275 7.09 26.20 -26.81
C THR A 275 5.99 26.65 -25.85
N ALA A 276 4.77 26.86 -26.36
CA ALA A 276 3.62 27.22 -25.53
C ALA A 276 3.26 26.10 -24.56
N ILE A 277 3.21 24.84 -25.03
CA ILE A 277 2.98 23.65 -24.19
C ILE A 277 4.03 23.59 -23.06
N GLY A 278 5.32 23.73 -23.39
CA GLY A 278 6.39 23.70 -22.40
C GLY A 278 6.32 24.84 -21.38
N ALA A 279 5.95 26.06 -21.80
CA ALA A 279 5.80 27.21 -20.91
C ALA A 279 4.58 27.10 -19.99
N GLU A 280 3.49 26.47 -20.46
CA GLU A 280 2.24 26.27 -19.71
C GLU A 280 2.20 24.93 -18.96
N ALA A 281 3.25 24.12 -19.07
CA ALA A 281 3.32 22.76 -18.54
C ALA A 281 3.09 22.73 -17.03
N LYS A 282 2.04 22.03 -16.60
CA LYS A 282 1.75 21.77 -15.18
C LYS A 282 2.36 20.46 -14.68
N THR A 283 2.87 19.65 -15.60
CA THR A 283 3.46 18.34 -15.31
C THR A 283 4.78 18.18 -16.05
N ARG A 284 5.65 17.35 -15.49
CA ARG A 284 6.91 16.96 -16.13
C ARG A 284 6.67 16.18 -17.43
N ILE A 285 5.58 15.41 -17.50
CA ILE A 285 5.19 14.69 -18.72
C ILE A 285 4.98 15.65 -19.89
N GLU A 286 4.30 16.78 -19.66
CA GLU A 286 4.13 17.82 -20.69
C GLU A 286 5.47 18.40 -21.13
N THR A 287 6.34 18.66 -20.15
CA THR A 287 7.66 19.25 -20.39
C THR A 287 8.52 18.33 -21.27
N VAL A 288 8.64 17.05 -20.92
CA VAL A 288 9.46 16.09 -21.68
C VAL A 288 8.93 15.85 -23.09
N TRP A 289 7.61 15.89 -23.29
CA TRP A 289 7.02 15.75 -24.61
C TRP A 289 7.20 17.01 -25.46
N ALA A 290 7.04 18.21 -24.88
CA ALA A 290 7.34 19.46 -25.56
C ALA A 290 8.81 19.53 -26.00
N GLU A 291 9.74 19.12 -25.13
CA GLU A 291 11.17 19.04 -25.45
C GLU A 291 11.46 18.02 -26.55
N ALA A 292 10.87 16.81 -26.48
CA ALA A 292 11.03 15.78 -27.51
C ALA A 292 10.54 16.26 -28.89
N VAL A 293 9.41 16.98 -28.93
CA VAL A 293 8.90 17.63 -30.15
C VAL A 293 9.93 18.61 -30.72
N LYS A 294 10.46 19.52 -29.88
CA LYS A 294 11.43 20.53 -30.30
C LYS A 294 12.73 19.90 -30.82
N GLU A 295 13.22 18.87 -30.12
CA GLU A 295 14.39 18.11 -30.55
C GLU A 295 14.14 17.43 -31.90
N ARG A 296 12.96 16.83 -32.10
CA ARG A 296 12.61 16.21 -33.37
C ARG A 296 12.58 17.22 -34.51
N ILE A 297 11.91 18.35 -34.33
CA ILE A 297 11.85 19.43 -35.34
C ILE A 297 13.27 19.95 -35.64
N SER A 298 14.09 20.15 -34.61
CA SER A 298 15.48 20.58 -34.77
C SER A 298 16.29 19.58 -35.60
N ARG A 299 16.16 18.28 -35.33
CA ARG A 299 16.78 17.24 -36.16
C ARG A 299 16.31 17.32 -37.60
N ASP A 300 15.01 17.47 -37.87
CA ASP A 300 14.50 17.52 -39.23
C ASP A 300 14.96 18.79 -40.00
N ILE A 301 15.26 19.90 -39.30
CA ILE A 301 15.85 21.12 -39.88
C ILE A 301 17.34 20.94 -40.21
N PHE A 302 18.11 20.39 -39.25
CA PHE A 302 19.57 20.37 -39.29
C PHE A 302 20.18 19.05 -39.77
N SER A 303 19.39 17.99 -39.93
CA SER A 303 19.85 16.78 -40.58
C SER A 303 20.10 17.09 -42.06
N GLU A 304 21.36 17.37 -42.40
CA GLU A 304 21.91 17.11 -43.71
C GLU A 304 21.64 15.62 -44.00
N GLN A 305 20.82 15.33 -45.01
CA GLN A 305 20.81 13.96 -45.55
C GLN A 305 22.08 13.76 -46.39
N PRO A 306 22.67 12.56 -46.39
CA PRO A 306 23.54 12.16 -47.50
C PRO A 306 22.80 12.24 -48.85
#